data_AF-A0A0Q4GAG1-F1
#
_entry.id   AF-A0A0Q4GAG1-F1
#
_cell.length_a   1.000
_cell.length_b   1.000
_cell.length_c   1.000
_cell.angle_alpha   90.00
_cell.angle_beta   90.00
_cell.angle_gamma   90.00
#
_symmetry.space_group_name_H-M   'P 1'
#
loop_
_entity.id
_entity.type
_entity.pdbx_description
1 polymer ?
#
loop_
_entity_poly.entity_id
_entity_poly.type
_entity_poly.pdbx_seq_one_letter_code
_entity_poly.pdbx_strand_id
1 'polypeptide(L)'
;MQKLSDTTVIIQYPSIWSHAPFLLFLSKTGDTITAYEYKRPEVRKVNGKVPSAIRSVMYYKDLTEYMNEPVSINRYFVEKDISLDTLRNLWNDILRLKLWYMKDDAIEGSGCPTIKGSNLTIHDAGGIYILLISKAEIKPLNFYAPNEFEKFCPGRKGRQTAIKLSGLIGKAFREH
;
A
#
# COMPACT_ATOMS: atom_id res chain seq x y z
N MET A 1 0.00 15.40 1.31
CA MET A 1 1.07 14.97 0.39
C MET A 1 1.20 15.85 -0.84
N GLN A 2 0.16 16.06 -1.66
CA GLN A 2 0.29 16.77 -2.95
C GLN A 2 0.97 18.15 -2.92
N LYS A 3 0.77 18.93 -1.85
CA LYS A 3 1.41 20.25 -1.66
C LYS A 3 2.81 20.19 -1.04
N LEU A 4 3.24 19.02 -0.57
CA LEU A 4 4.43 18.82 0.27
C LEU A 4 5.54 18.06 -0.46
N SER A 5 5.24 17.45 -1.61
CA SER A 5 6.17 16.67 -2.41
C SER A 5 6.02 16.91 -3.89
N ASP A 6 7.08 16.68 -4.65
CA ASP A 6 7.02 16.72 -6.12
C ASP A 6 6.32 15.47 -6.64
N THR A 7 6.65 14.32 -6.05
CA THR A 7 5.99 13.04 -6.36
C THR A 7 5.96 12.16 -5.12
N THR A 8 4.83 11.48 -4.91
CA THR A 8 4.69 10.44 -3.89
C THR A 8 4.03 9.22 -4.51
N VAL A 9 4.61 8.05 -4.26
CA VAL A 9 4.00 6.75 -4.52
C VAL A 9 3.55 6.19 -3.19
N ILE A 10 2.26 5.87 -3.08
CA ILE A 10 1.69 5.22 -1.91
C ILE A 10 1.20 3.84 -2.34
N ILE A 11 1.49 2.82 -1.54
CA ILE A 11 0.94 1.48 -1.72
C ILE A 11 0.18 1.03 -0.47
N GLN A 12 -0.96 0.40 -0.70
CA GLN A 12 -1.84 -0.21 0.29
C GLN A 12 -2.20 -1.62 -0.14
N TYR A 13 -2.39 -2.48 0.84
CA TYR A 13 -2.90 -3.84 0.65
C TYR A 13 -4.31 -3.92 1.24
N PRO A 14 -5.36 -3.55 0.47
CA PRO A 14 -6.72 -3.62 0.97
C PRO A 14 -7.10 -5.05 1.34
N SER A 15 -7.73 -5.19 2.51
CA SER A 15 -8.28 -6.44 3.01
C SER A 15 -9.77 -6.25 3.28
N ILE A 16 -10.58 -7.22 2.87
CA ILE A 16 -12.00 -7.27 3.22
C ILE A 16 -12.24 -7.52 4.72
N TRP A 17 -11.25 -8.07 5.42
CA TRP A 17 -11.33 -8.39 6.85
C TRP A 17 -10.91 -7.23 7.75
N SER A 18 -10.22 -6.23 7.19
CA SER A 18 -9.68 -5.11 7.97
C SER A 18 -9.61 -3.85 7.14
N HIS A 19 -10.32 -2.82 7.61
CA HIS A 19 -10.27 -1.46 7.05
C HIS A 19 -9.16 -0.61 7.68
N ALA A 20 -8.30 -1.21 8.51
CA ALA A 20 -7.14 -0.55 9.08
C ALA A 20 -6.25 0.07 7.98
N PRO A 21 -6.00 1.38 8.00
CA PRO A 21 -5.20 2.03 6.97
C PRO A 21 -3.72 1.69 7.16
N PHE A 22 -3.20 0.65 6.50
CA PHE A 22 -1.77 0.38 6.42
C PHE A 22 -1.22 0.85 5.07
N LEU A 23 -0.36 1.88 5.10
CA LEU A 23 0.11 2.56 3.90
C LEU A 23 1.63 2.72 3.94
N LEU A 24 2.30 2.44 2.82
CA LEU A 24 3.73 2.69 2.64
C LEU A 24 3.89 3.83 1.64
N PHE A 25 4.65 4.87 2.02
CA PHE A 25 4.86 6.08 1.24
C PHE A 25 6.32 6.15 0.82
N LEU A 26 6.55 6.37 -0.47
CA LEU A 26 7.85 6.78 -0.99
C LEU A 26 7.68 8.13 -1.65
N SER A 27 8.34 9.15 -1.11
CA SER A 27 8.16 10.54 -1.51
C SER A 27 9.47 11.14 -2.00
N LYS A 28 9.40 12.01 -3.02
CA LYS A 28 10.52 12.76 -3.55
C LYS A 28 10.20 14.26 -3.59
N THR A 29 11.14 15.07 -3.11
CA THR A 29 11.12 16.53 -3.16
C THR A 29 12.52 17.03 -3.48
N GLY A 30 12.71 17.66 -4.65
CA GLY A 30 14.04 17.98 -5.15
C GLY A 30 14.90 16.71 -5.20
N ASP A 31 16.09 16.75 -4.62
CA ASP A 31 17.00 15.59 -4.55
C ASP A 31 16.77 14.67 -3.35
N THR A 32 15.86 15.03 -2.45
CA THR A 32 15.56 14.27 -1.24
C THR A 32 14.49 13.21 -1.53
N ILE A 33 14.78 11.97 -1.15
CA ILE A 33 13.82 10.86 -1.17
C ILE A 33 13.62 10.45 0.29
N THR A 34 12.36 10.29 0.70
CA THR A 34 11.98 9.88 2.05
C THR A 34 10.94 8.76 2.00
N ALA A 35 10.94 7.93 3.04
CA ALA A 35 10.01 6.83 3.20
C ALA A 35 9.22 6.99 4.51
N TYR A 36 7.92 6.68 4.46
CA TYR A 36 7.04 6.74 5.62
C TYR A 36 6.10 5.55 5.65
N GLU A 37 5.65 5.18 6.83
CA GLU A 37 4.57 4.23 7.04
C GLU A 37 3.41 4.95 7.74
N TYR A 38 2.19 4.74 7.29
CA TYR A 38 1.02 4.99 8.12
C TYR A 38 0.60 3.66 8.73
N LYS A 39 0.81 3.52 10.04
CA LYS A 39 0.47 2.30 10.77
C LYS A 39 0.07 2.61 12.20
N ARG A 40 -0.72 1.72 12.79
CA ARG A 40 -0.95 1.71 14.22
C ARG A 40 0.37 1.44 14.94
N PRO A 41 0.78 2.26 15.93
CA PRO A 41 1.86 1.92 16.84
C PRO A 41 1.67 0.53 17.43
N GLU A 42 2.76 -0.11 17.85
CA GLU A 42 2.64 -1.36 18.59
C GLU A 42 1.67 -1.20 19.74
N VAL A 43 0.77 -2.19 19.87
CA VAL A 43 -0.24 -2.19 20.93
C VAL A 43 0.47 -1.97 22.26
N ARG A 44 0.08 -0.91 22.99
CA ARG A 44 0.60 -0.64 24.33
C ARG A 44 0.56 -1.95 25.11
N LYS A 45 1.74 -2.48 25.49
CA LYS A 45 1.83 -3.69 26.30
C LYS A 45 1.15 -3.40 27.64
N VAL A 46 -0.09 -3.86 27.78
CA VAL A 46 -0.84 -3.72 29.02
C VAL A 46 -0.32 -4.76 29.98
N ASN A 47 0.19 -4.31 31.13
CA ASN A 47 0.69 -5.20 32.18
C ASN A 47 -0.37 -6.26 32.53
N GLY A 48 0.04 -7.51 32.70
CA GLY A 48 -0.82 -8.63 33.07
C GLY A 48 -1.64 -8.40 34.35
N LYS A 49 -1.22 -7.45 35.21
CA LYS A 49 -1.93 -7.01 36.42
C LYS A 49 -3.18 -6.17 36.16
N VAL A 50 -3.41 -5.69 34.94
CA VAL A 50 -4.60 -4.92 34.59
C VAL A 50 -5.80 -5.87 34.41
N PRO A 51 -6.95 -5.63 35.08
CA PRO A 51 -8.16 -6.42 34.89
C PRO A 51 -8.56 -6.58 33.42
N SER A 52 -9.08 -7.75 33.05
CA SER A 52 -9.40 -8.10 31.65
C SER A 52 -10.35 -7.11 30.99
N ALA A 53 -11.41 -6.67 31.70
CA ALA A 53 -12.36 -5.70 31.18
C ALA A 53 -11.69 -4.35 30.83
N ILE A 54 -10.81 -3.84 31.69
CA ILE A 54 -10.08 -2.58 31.46
C ILE A 54 -9.12 -2.77 30.27
N ARG A 55 -8.41 -3.91 30.21
CA ARG A 55 -7.51 -4.24 29.10
C ARG A 55 -8.23 -4.27 27.75
N SER A 56 -9.42 -4.86 27.69
CA SER A 56 -10.24 -4.88 26.48
C SER A 56 -10.65 -3.47 26.05
N VAL A 57 -11.10 -2.63 26.98
CA VAL A 57 -11.46 -1.23 26.67
C VAL A 57 -10.25 -0.46 26.14
N MET A 58 -9.07 -0.61 26.76
CA MET A 58 -7.83 0.03 26.29
C MET A 58 -7.48 -0.40 24.85
N TYR A 59 -7.61 -1.69 24.54
CA TYR A 59 -7.32 -2.22 23.20
C TYR A 59 -8.28 -1.69 22.14
N TYR A 60 -9.59 -1.79 22.39
CA TYR A 60 -10.62 -1.41 21.42
C TYR A 60 -10.69 0.10 21.24
N LYS A 61 -10.46 0.90 22.28
CA LYS A 61 -10.40 2.36 22.14
C LYS A 61 -9.30 2.78 21.18
N ASP A 62 -8.08 2.29 21.38
CA ASP A 62 -6.94 2.62 20.51
C ASP A 62 -7.14 2.12 19.06
N LEU A 63 -7.71 0.92 18.89
CA LEU A 63 -8.07 0.40 17.57
C LEU A 63 -9.12 1.28 16.87
N THR A 64 -10.14 1.71 17.61
CA THR A 64 -11.25 2.53 17.09
C THR A 64 -10.75 3.92 16.71
N GLU A 65 -9.92 4.54 17.54
CA GLU A 65 -9.25 5.81 17.23
C GLU A 65 -8.43 5.68 15.94
N TYR A 66 -7.64 4.61 15.80
CA TYR A 66 -6.84 4.39 14.60
C TYR A 66 -7.68 4.18 13.32
N MET A 67 -8.76 3.40 13.39
CA MET A 67 -9.62 3.14 12.23
C MET A 67 -10.42 4.37 11.78
N ASN A 68 -10.75 5.26 12.71
CA ASN A 68 -11.56 6.46 12.42
C ASN A 68 -10.71 7.72 12.15
N GLU A 69 -9.41 7.68 12.44
CA GLU A 69 -8.51 8.80 12.19
C GLU A 69 -8.28 8.98 10.67
N PRO A 70 -8.59 10.16 10.10
CA PRO A 70 -8.28 10.44 8.70
C PRO A 70 -6.79 10.35 8.43
N VAL A 71 -6.42 9.67 7.34
CA VAL A 71 -5.02 9.54 6.91
C VAL A 71 -4.44 10.93 6.67
N SER A 72 -3.52 11.34 7.55
CA SER A 72 -2.87 12.65 7.53
C SER A 72 -1.50 12.60 8.22
N ILE A 73 -0.79 13.72 8.32
CA ILE A 73 0.45 13.78 9.10
C ILE A 73 0.04 13.88 10.58
N ASN A 74 0.01 12.74 11.26
CA ASN A 74 -0.38 12.60 12.67
C ASN A 74 0.47 11.49 13.33
N ARG A 75 0.10 11.07 14.56
CA ARG A 75 0.84 10.06 15.34
C ARG A 75 1.00 8.69 14.67
N TYR A 76 0.21 8.40 13.64
CA TYR A 76 0.27 7.15 12.89
C TYR A 76 1.21 7.23 11.67
N PHE A 77 1.62 8.44 11.28
CA PHE A 77 2.54 8.69 10.16
C PHE A 77 3.99 8.72 10.68
N VAL A 78 4.73 7.65 10.41
CA VAL A 78 6.06 7.41 10.98
C VAL A 78 7.09 7.39 9.85
N GLU A 79 8.18 8.14 10.01
CA GLU A 79 9.33 8.07 9.11
C GLU A 79 10.05 6.72 9.23
N LYS A 80 10.48 6.18 8.09
CA LYS A 80 11.31 4.98 8.03
C LYS A 80 12.75 5.37 7.78
N ASP A 81 13.61 4.90 8.67
CA ASP A 81 15.06 5.04 8.55
C ASP A 81 15.60 4.01 7.54
N ILE A 82 15.48 4.36 6.26
CA ILE A 82 16.03 3.59 5.15
C ILE A 82 17.22 4.37 4.59
N SER A 83 18.35 3.68 4.38
CA SER A 83 19.56 4.34 3.87
C SER A 83 19.30 5.06 2.55
N LEU A 84 19.98 6.19 2.35
CA LEU A 84 19.81 7.01 1.14
C LEU A 84 20.12 6.22 -0.14
N ASP A 85 21.12 5.34 -0.11
CA ASP A 85 21.48 4.51 -1.27
C ASP A 85 20.38 3.49 -1.59
N THR A 86 19.79 2.87 -0.57
CA THR A 86 18.61 1.99 -0.74
C THR A 86 17.44 2.77 -1.33
N LEU A 87 17.14 3.97 -0.82
CA LEU A 87 16.06 4.82 -1.32
C LEU A 87 16.28 5.25 -2.77
N ARG A 88 17.51 5.64 -3.13
CA ARG A 88 17.87 6.01 -4.51
C ARG A 88 17.72 4.84 -5.47
N ASN A 89 18.20 3.66 -5.09
CA ASN A 89 18.07 2.45 -5.90
C ASN A 89 16.59 2.07 -6.08
N LEU A 90 15.83 2.07 -4.99
CA LEU A 90 14.39 1.82 -5.02
C LEU A 90 13.66 2.80 -5.94
N TRP A 91 13.95 4.10 -5.82
CA TRP A 91 13.33 5.13 -6.65
C TRP A 91 13.65 4.93 -8.14
N ASN A 92 14.91 4.64 -8.48
CA ASN A 92 15.32 4.37 -9.85
C ASN A 92 14.61 3.14 -10.43
N ASP A 93 14.46 2.07 -9.65
CA ASP A 93 13.73 0.89 -10.07
C ASP A 93 12.24 1.18 -10.27
N ILE A 94 11.64 2.03 -9.43
CA ILE A 94 10.25 2.48 -9.58
C ILE A 94 10.07 3.33 -10.84
N LEU A 95 11.00 4.24 -11.15
CA LEU A 95 10.92 5.06 -12.37
C LEU A 95 10.88 4.19 -13.64
N ARG A 96 11.62 3.07 -13.65
CA ARG A 96 11.62 2.11 -14.77
C ARG A 96 10.28 1.41 -14.97
N LEU A 97 9.42 1.36 -13.95
CA LEU A 97 8.08 0.79 -14.03
C LEU A 97 7.07 1.68 -14.77
N LYS A 98 7.40 2.97 -15.01
CA LYS A 98 6.55 3.90 -15.76
C LYS A 98 5.09 3.96 -15.23
N LEU A 99 4.94 4.01 -13.91
CA LEU A 99 3.64 3.85 -13.21
C LEU A 99 2.52 4.78 -13.72
N TRP A 100 2.85 6.01 -14.12
CA TRP A 100 1.89 6.98 -14.68
C TRP A 100 1.20 6.50 -15.96
N TYR A 101 1.81 5.58 -16.72
CA TYR A 101 1.23 5.00 -17.94
C TYR A 101 0.51 3.68 -17.69
N MET A 102 0.50 3.20 -16.44
CA MET A 102 -0.14 1.95 -16.08
C MET A 102 -1.66 2.05 -16.21
N LYS A 103 -2.27 0.98 -16.71
CA LYS A 103 -3.72 0.75 -16.66
C LYS A 103 -4.02 -0.20 -15.51
N ASP A 104 -5.13 0.04 -14.83
CA ASP A 104 -5.58 -0.79 -13.72
C ASP A 104 -6.81 -1.64 -14.11
N ASP A 105 -7.35 -2.36 -13.14
CA ASP A 105 -8.48 -3.26 -13.38
C ASP A 105 -9.79 -2.50 -13.69
N ALA A 106 -9.89 -1.20 -13.39
CA ALA A 106 -11.02 -0.39 -13.82
C ALA A 106 -11.02 -0.14 -15.34
N ILE A 107 -9.84 -0.11 -15.96
CA ILE A 107 -9.68 0.07 -17.41
C ILE A 107 -9.65 -1.28 -18.15
N GLU A 108 -8.93 -2.28 -17.62
CA GLU A 108 -8.72 -3.57 -18.31
C GLU A 108 -9.65 -4.69 -17.84
N GLY A 109 -10.49 -4.42 -16.83
CA GLY A 109 -11.34 -5.39 -16.15
C GLY A 109 -10.59 -6.20 -15.08
N SER A 110 -11.32 -6.65 -14.06
CA SER A 110 -10.74 -7.44 -12.95
C SER A 110 -10.74 -8.96 -13.19
N GLY A 111 -11.56 -9.48 -14.10
CA GLY A 111 -11.61 -10.92 -14.41
C GLY A 111 -10.56 -11.34 -15.45
N CYS A 112 -10.37 -12.66 -15.63
CA CYS A 112 -9.64 -13.17 -16.78
C CYS A 112 -10.38 -12.89 -18.09
N PRO A 113 -9.67 -12.60 -19.20
CA PRO A 113 -10.29 -12.66 -20.52
C PRO A 113 -10.91 -14.05 -20.71
N THR A 114 -12.11 -14.14 -21.26
CA THR A 114 -12.85 -15.40 -21.42
C THR A 114 -12.08 -16.38 -22.30
N ILE A 115 -11.29 -17.26 -21.68
CA ILE A 115 -10.69 -18.42 -22.35
C ILE A 115 -11.62 -19.60 -22.05
N LYS A 116 -12.47 -19.97 -23.01
CA LYS A 116 -13.32 -21.18 -22.99
C LYS A 116 -14.42 -21.23 -21.91
N GLY A 117 -15.23 -20.18 -21.79
CA GLY A 117 -16.56 -20.29 -21.16
C GLY A 117 -16.61 -20.51 -19.64
N SER A 118 -15.48 -20.46 -18.92
CA SER A 118 -15.46 -20.43 -17.46
C SER A 118 -15.15 -19.02 -16.95
N ASN A 119 -16.13 -18.41 -16.28
CA ASN A 119 -15.88 -17.20 -15.50
C ASN A 119 -15.10 -17.61 -14.25
N LEU A 120 -13.78 -17.43 -14.26
CA LEU A 120 -12.99 -17.57 -13.04
C LEU A 120 -13.34 -16.41 -12.10
N THR A 121 -14.14 -16.70 -11.09
CA THR A 121 -14.36 -15.81 -9.95
C THR A 121 -13.42 -16.17 -8.82
N ILE A 122 -12.67 -15.18 -8.37
CA ILE A 122 -11.89 -15.24 -7.14
C ILE A 122 -12.68 -14.45 -6.11
N HIS A 123 -12.91 -15.05 -4.95
CA HIS A 123 -13.52 -14.41 -3.79
C HIS A 123 -12.45 -14.25 -2.71
N ASP A 124 -12.58 -13.21 -1.89
CA ASP A 124 -11.81 -13.01 -0.66
C ASP A 124 -10.29 -12.86 -0.81
N ALA A 125 -9.77 -12.65 -2.03
CA ALA A 125 -8.36 -12.39 -2.26
C ALA A 125 -7.95 -10.94 -1.97
N GLY A 126 -6.68 -10.77 -1.60
CA GLY A 126 -6.09 -9.46 -1.31
C GLY A 126 -5.88 -8.61 -2.57
N GLY A 127 -6.00 -7.30 -2.43
CA GLY A 127 -5.73 -6.35 -3.52
C GLY A 127 -4.38 -5.66 -3.40
N ILE A 128 -4.00 -4.95 -4.46
CA ILE A 128 -2.94 -3.94 -4.43
C ILE A 128 -3.58 -2.63 -4.87
N TYR A 129 -3.55 -1.64 -3.99
CA TYR A 129 -3.98 -0.28 -4.29
C TYR A 129 -2.77 0.66 -4.28
N ILE A 130 -2.60 1.39 -5.38
CA ILE A 130 -1.48 2.32 -5.58
C ILE A 130 -2.05 3.71 -5.80
N LEU A 131 -1.52 4.70 -5.09
CA LEU A 131 -1.84 6.11 -5.30
C LEU A 131 -0.58 6.85 -5.77
N LEU A 132 -0.62 7.37 -6.99
CA LEU A 132 0.42 8.23 -7.53
C LEU A 132 -0.02 9.68 -7.31
N ILE A 133 0.83 10.46 -6.65
CA ILE A 133 0.56 11.87 -6.35
C ILE A 133 1.69 12.67 -6.98
N SER A 134 1.35 13.65 -7.79
CA SER A 134 2.25 14.73 -8.23
C SER A 134 1.63 16.08 -7.92
N LYS A 135 2.39 17.16 -8.06
CA LYS A 135 1.85 18.52 -7.97
C LYS A 135 0.71 18.78 -8.96
N ALA A 136 0.69 18.09 -10.10
CA ALA A 136 -0.31 18.28 -11.15
C ALA A 136 -1.58 17.44 -10.91
N GLU A 137 -1.44 16.19 -10.48
CA GLU A 137 -2.56 15.25 -10.43
C GLU A 137 -2.38 14.15 -9.39
N ILE A 138 -3.50 13.48 -9.08
CA ILE A 138 -3.57 12.28 -8.24
C ILE A 138 -4.19 11.18 -9.09
N LYS A 139 -3.47 10.06 -9.24
CA LYS A 139 -3.90 8.90 -10.02
C LYS A 139 -4.02 7.65 -9.13
N PRO A 140 -5.24 7.21 -8.80
CA PRO A 140 -5.46 5.93 -8.14
C PRO A 140 -5.36 4.77 -9.15
N LEU A 141 -4.82 3.65 -8.71
CA LEU A 141 -4.70 2.42 -9.50
C LEU A 141 -5.07 1.24 -8.60
N ASN A 142 -6.08 0.47 -8.99
CA ASN A 142 -6.60 -0.65 -8.19
C ASN A 142 -6.45 -2.00 -8.92
N PHE A 143 -5.89 -2.98 -8.23
CA PHE A 143 -5.70 -4.34 -8.75
C PHE A 143 -6.29 -5.35 -7.76
N TYR A 144 -7.33 -6.05 -8.18
CA TYR A 144 -7.95 -7.10 -7.37
C TYR A 144 -7.25 -8.44 -7.63
N ALA A 145 -6.85 -9.13 -6.57
CA ALA A 145 -6.23 -10.47 -6.62
C ALA A 145 -5.12 -10.60 -7.68
N PRO A 146 -4.17 -9.64 -7.81
CA PRO A 146 -3.26 -9.61 -8.95
C PRO A 146 -2.37 -10.84 -9.02
N ASN A 147 -1.92 -11.36 -7.86
CA ASN A 147 -1.06 -12.55 -7.81
C ASN A 147 -1.80 -13.81 -8.25
N GLU A 148 -3.06 -13.96 -7.85
CA GLU A 148 -3.88 -15.11 -8.18
C GLU A 148 -4.22 -15.07 -9.66
N PHE A 149 -4.71 -13.93 -10.18
CA PHE A 149 -5.02 -13.82 -11.59
C PHE A 149 -3.79 -13.96 -12.50
N GLU A 150 -2.60 -13.50 -12.09
CA GLU A 150 -1.39 -13.73 -12.88
C GLU A 150 -1.04 -15.23 -12.99
N LYS A 151 -1.44 -16.06 -12.01
CA LYS A 151 -1.29 -17.53 -12.12
C LYS A 151 -2.27 -18.15 -13.12
N PHE A 152 -3.50 -17.64 -13.20
CA PHE A 152 -4.56 -18.23 -14.03
C PHE A 152 -4.62 -17.66 -15.45
N CYS A 153 -4.41 -16.35 -15.60
CA CYS A 153 -4.44 -15.62 -16.87
C CYS A 153 -3.32 -14.57 -16.90
N PRO A 154 -2.06 -15.01 -17.07
CA PRO A 154 -0.89 -14.13 -17.07
C PRO A 154 -0.89 -13.14 -18.24
N GLY A 155 -0.08 -12.09 -18.10
CA GLY A 155 0.29 -11.20 -19.21
C GLY A 155 -0.33 -9.80 -19.17
N ARG A 156 -1.17 -9.48 -18.18
CA ARG A 156 -1.63 -8.10 -17.98
C ARG A 156 -0.50 -7.27 -17.37
N LYS A 157 0.07 -6.39 -18.20
CA LYS A 157 1.21 -5.54 -17.83
C LYS A 157 0.96 -4.73 -16.56
N GLY A 158 -0.26 -4.23 -16.36
CA GLY A 158 -0.62 -3.48 -15.15
C GLY A 158 -0.43 -4.31 -13.87
N ARG A 159 -0.97 -5.54 -13.85
CA ARG A 159 -0.84 -6.46 -12.70
C ARG A 159 0.59 -6.87 -12.46
N GLN A 160 1.32 -7.27 -13.50
CA GLN A 160 2.74 -7.62 -13.37
C GLN A 160 3.56 -6.46 -12.79
N THR A 161 3.27 -5.24 -13.23
CA THR A 161 3.94 -4.03 -12.73
C THR A 161 3.57 -3.73 -11.28
N ALA A 162 2.29 -3.88 -10.89
CA ALA A 162 1.83 -3.71 -9.52
C ALA A 162 2.44 -4.74 -8.57
N ILE A 163 2.52 -6.01 -8.97
CA ILE A 163 3.18 -7.09 -8.22
C ILE A 163 4.67 -6.77 -8.04
N LYS A 164 5.34 -6.34 -9.11
CA LYS A 164 6.76 -5.96 -9.05
C LYS A 164 7.00 -4.77 -8.13
N LEU A 165 6.16 -3.73 -8.22
CA LEU A 165 6.22 -2.57 -7.31
C LEU A 165 6.03 -3.00 -5.84
N SER A 166 5.04 -3.85 -5.57
CA SER A 166 4.79 -4.42 -4.24
C SER A 166 6.00 -5.18 -3.71
N GLY A 167 6.65 -5.99 -4.54
CA GLY A 167 7.88 -6.69 -4.18
C GLY A 167 9.03 -5.73 -3.83
N LEU A 168 9.24 -4.68 -4.64
CA LEU A 168 10.28 -3.68 -4.42
C LEU A 168 10.06 -2.90 -3.12
N ILE A 169 8.87 -2.34 -2.92
CA ILE A 169 8.53 -1.58 -1.72
C ILE A 169 8.56 -2.51 -0.49
N GLY A 170 7.93 -3.68 -0.57
CA GLY A 170 7.88 -4.62 0.55
C GLY A 170 9.25 -5.14 0.97
N LYS A 171 10.20 -5.27 0.03
CA LYS A 171 11.60 -5.59 0.38
C LYS A 171 12.23 -4.44 1.17
N ALA A 172 12.22 -3.23 0.62
CA ALA A 172 12.87 -2.07 1.24
C ALA A 172 12.31 -1.72 2.62
N PHE A 173 11.00 -1.90 2.84
CA PHE A 173 10.35 -1.57 4.11
C PHE A 173 10.43 -2.67 5.17
N ARG A 174 10.76 -3.92 4.82
CA ARG A 174 10.94 -5.02 5.79
C ARG A 174 12.37 -5.17 6.28
N GLU A 175 13.34 -4.78 5.46
CA GLU A 175 14.77 -4.85 5.79
C GLU A 175 15.21 -3.75 6.79
N HIS A 176 14.32 -2.81 7.11
CA HIS A 176 14.49 -1.65 7.99
C HIS A 176 13.22 -1.40 8.81
#